data_AF-A0A3A1UN01-F1
#
_entry.id   AF-A0A3A1UN01-F1
#
_cell.length_a   1.000
_cell.length_b   1.000
_cell.length_c   1.000
_cell.angle_alpha   90.00
_cell.angle_beta   90.00
_cell.angle_gamma   90.00
#
_symmetry.space_group_name_H-M   'P 1'
#
loop_
_entity.id
_entity.type
_entity.pdbx_description
1 polymer ?
#
loop_
_entity_poly.entity_id
_entity_poly.type
_entity_poly.pdbx_seq_one_letter_code
_entity_poly.pdbx_strand_id
1 'polypeptide(L)'
;MYELFVLGELMTGEKHGYMLQDVLKNSVGMGRKISSGTLYPLLSRMTEEGWIRLRLEEETKGGRTKKIYEITEAGRIRFLQLMEKPLESSMDGETELIFRFKMVYFLYVDKTVRLNCLTQYLHIIEKNYRLLAGFESDLQSYKPEPERQRVQLLRALDHRKRLAEVDIAWVKEEIERVREEADF
;
A
#
# COMPACT_ATOMS: atom_id res chain seq x y z
N MET A 1 6.68 5.48 -1.78
CA MET A 1 5.35 4.91 -1.52
C MET A 1 4.29 5.37 -2.51
N TYR A 2 3.89 6.65 -2.52
CA TYR A 2 2.78 7.15 -3.37
C TYR A 2 3.04 7.11 -4.88
N GLU A 3 4.31 7.01 -5.29
CA GLU A 3 4.70 6.78 -6.69
C GLU A 3 4.03 5.52 -7.27
N LEU A 4 4.04 4.41 -6.52
CA LEU A 4 3.37 3.17 -6.93
C LEU A 4 1.87 3.41 -7.13
N PHE A 5 1.24 4.14 -6.21
CA PHE A 5 -0.18 4.47 -6.32
C PHE A 5 -0.47 5.29 -7.58
N VAL A 6 0.29 6.36 -7.81
CA VAL A 6 0.05 7.25 -8.97
C VAL A 6 0.26 6.51 -10.28
N LEU A 7 1.33 5.72 -10.40
CA LEU A 7 1.57 4.94 -11.62
C LEU A 7 0.49 3.87 -11.81
N GLY A 8 0.12 3.14 -10.76
CA GLY A 8 -0.96 2.15 -10.82
C GLY A 8 -2.30 2.77 -11.20
N GLU A 9 -2.61 3.96 -10.67
CA GLU A 9 -3.83 4.66 -11.03
C GLU A 9 -3.82 5.09 -12.50
N LEU A 10 -2.67 5.50 -13.04
CA LEU A 10 -2.55 5.86 -14.45
C LEU A 10 -2.48 4.64 -15.39
N MET A 11 -2.25 3.43 -14.88
CA MET A 11 -2.44 2.18 -15.64
C MET A 11 -3.92 1.95 -15.99
N THR A 12 -4.86 2.48 -15.19
CA THR A 12 -6.31 2.38 -15.46
C THR A 12 -6.80 3.41 -16.50
N GLY A 13 -5.96 4.39 -16.85
CA GLY A 13 -6.25 5.45 -17.82
C GLY A 13 -5.77 6.82 -17.37
N GLU A 14 -5.71 7.76 -18.32
CA GLU A 14 -5.32 9.14 -18.05
C GLU A 14 -6.26 9.85 -17.09
N LYS A 15 -5.72 10.73 -16.23
CA LYS A 15 -6.50 11.41 -15.19
C LYS A 15 -6.11 12.84 -14.97
N HIS A 16 -7.10 13.62 -14.55
CA HIS A 16 -6.83 14.94 -14.00
C HIS A 16 -6.16 14.84 -12.63
N GLY A 17 -5.29 15.80 -12.31
CA GLY A 17 -4.56 15.80 -11.04
C GLY A 17 -5.47 15.80 -9.79
N TYR A 18 -6.66 16.41 -9.86
CA TYR A 18 -7.61 16.39 -8.73
C TYR A 18 -8.25 15.02 -8.55
N MET A 19 -8.51 14.27 -9.63
CA MET A 19 -9.01 12.90 -9.54
C MET A 19 -7.99 12.00 -8.87
N LEU A 20 -6.70 12.12 -9.26
CA LEU A 20 -5.61 11.41 -8.57
C LEU A 20 -5.58 11.74 -7.07
N GLN A 21 -5.86 12.99 -6.70
CA GLN A 21 -5.96 13.38 -5.30
C GLN A 21 -7.14 12.71 -4.58
N ASP A 22 -8.30 12.65 -5.21
CA ASP A 22 -9.50 12.09 -4.59
C ASP A 22 -9.46 10.57 -4.49
N VAL A 23 -8.98 9.88 -5.53
CA VAL A 23 -8.77 8.42 -5.45
C VAL A 23 -7.71 8.11 -4.39
N LEU A 24 -6.61 8.87 -4.35
CA LEU A 24 -5.57 8.65 -3.34
C LEU A 24 -6.12 8.83 -1.90
N LYS A 25 -6.94 9.85 -1.63
CA LYS A 25 -7.60 10.01 -0.32
C LYS A 25 -8.45 8.80 0.05
N ASN A 26 -9.16 8.21 -0.91
CA ASN A 26 -10.00 7.04 -0.66
C ASN A 26 -9.18 5.77 -0.45
N SER A 27 -8.05 5.61 -1.14
CA SER A 27 -7.24 4.39 -1.10
C SER A 27 -6.30 4.26 0.10
N VAL A 28 -5.98 5.36 0.81
CA VAL A 28 -5.10 5.33 2.01
C VAL A 28 -5.90 5.12 3.31
N GLY A 29 -7.23 5.06 3.22
CA GLY A 29 -8.16 4.85 4.34
C GLY A 29 -8.54 6.15 5.06
N MET A 30 -9.62 6.09 5.87
CA MET A 30 -10.25 7.26 6.50
C MET A 30 -9.33 8.10 7.42
N GLY A 31 -8.18 7.56 7.86
CA GLY A 31 -7.31 8.19 8.86
C GLY A 31 -6.09 8.96 8.32
N ARG A 32 -5.70 8.78 7.06
CA ARG A 32 -4.48 9.40 6.50
C ARG A 32 -4.85 10.44 5.44
N LYS A 33 -4.70 11.72 5.77
CA LYS A 33 -4.87 12.82 4.82
C LYS A 33 -3.60 13.02 4.00
N ILE A 34 -3.68 12.82 2.69
CA ILE A 34 -2.60 13.23 1.79
C ILE A 34 -2.89 14.65 1.32
N SER A 35 -1.96 15.54 1.66
CA SER A 35 -2.05 16.94 1.27
C SER A 35 -1.81 17.09 -0.23
N SER A 36 -2.39 18.12 -0.83
CA SER A 36 -2.02 18.57 -2.18
C SER A 36 -0.50 18.85 -2.28
N GLY A 37 0.11 19.33 -1.18
CA GLY A 37 1.55 19.56 -1.05
C GLY A 37 2.41 18.30 -1.12
N THR A 38 1.82 17.10 -1.09
CA THR A 38 2.53 15.84 -1.30
C THR A 38 2.36 15.34 -2.73
N LEU A 39 1.13 15.42 -3.27
CA LEU A 39 0.82 14.86 -4.59
C LEU A 39 1.40 15.69 -5.74
N TYR A 40 1.23 17.01 -5.74
CA TYR A 40 1.64 17.81 -6.89
C TYR A 40 3.17 17.89 -7.09
N PRO A 41 3.98 18.00 -6.02
CA PRO A 41 5.44 17.86 -6.16
C PRO A 41 5.84 16.48 -6.67
N LEU A 42 5.15 15.42 -6.23
CA LEU A 42 5.36 14.07 -6.75
C LEU A 42 5.06 14.00 -8.26
N LEU A 43 3.94 14.56 -8.72
CA LEU A 43 3.59 14.59 -10.13
C LEU A 43 4.60 15.39 -10.96
N SER A 44 5.13 16.50 -10.44
CA SER A 44 6.20 17.26 -11.10
C SER A 44 7.44 16.39 -11.31
N ARG A 45 7.93 15.78 -10.22
CA ARG A 45 9.08 14.88 -10.27
C ARG A 45 8.86 13.72 -11.24
N MET A 46 7.71 13.06 -11.20
CA MET A 46 7.42 11.94 -12.11
C MET A 46 7.34 12.38 -13.59
N THR A 47 6.98 13.64 -13.84
CA THR A 47 7.00 14.22 -15.19
C THR A 47 8.44 14.50 -15.64
N GLU A 48 9.27 15.05 -14.75
CA GLU A 48 10.70 15.30 -14.98
C GLU A 48 11.48 14.01 -15.24
N GLU A 49 11.16 12.93 -14.50
CA GLU A 49 11.71 11.58 -14.70
C GLU A 49 11.18 10.89 -15.97
N GLY A 50 10.23 11.52 -16.68
CA GLY A 50 9.64 10.97 -17.90
C GLY A 50 8.72 9.77 -17.69
N TRP A 51 8.33 9.45 -16.45
CA TRP A 51 7.40 8.35 -16.14
C TRP A 51 5.95 8.69 -16.45
N ILE A 52 5.59 9.97 -16.41
CA ILE A 52 4.27 10.45 -16.80
C ILE A 52 4.40 11.65 -17.74
N ARG A 53 3.41 11.84 -18.61
CA ARG A 53 3.26 13.00 -19.48
C ARG A 53 2.15 13.89 -18.94
N LEU A 54 2.40 15.20 -18.91
CA LEU A 54 1.40 16.21 -18.64
C LEU A 54 0.88 16.78 -19.95
N ARG A 55 -0.44 16.75 -20.16
CA ARG A 55 -1.14 17.48 -21.22
C ARG A 55 -2.02 18.57 -20.61
N LEU A 56 -2.00 19.75 -21.21
CA LEU A 56 -2.85 20.87 -20.84
C LEU A 56 -4.09 20.85 -21.72
N GLU A 57 -5.25 20.72 -21.11
CA GLU A 57 -6.52 20.88 -21.78
C GLU A 57 -6.98 22.33 -21.63
N GLU A 58 -7.06 23.04 -22.75
CA GLU A 58 -7.60 24.40 -22.79
C GLU A 58 -9.13 24.33 -22.76
N GLU A 59 -9.74 24.94 -21.76
CA GLU A 59 -11.18 25.21 -21.81
C GLU A 59 -11.46 26.33 -22.81
N THR A 60 -12.51 26.16 -23.61
CA THR A 60 -12.99 27.21 -24.50
C THR A 60 -13.48 28.41 -23.67
N LYS A 61 -12.86 29.58 -23.87
CA LYS A 61 -13.19 30.91 -23.29
C LYS A 61 -13.24 30.99 -21.75
N GLY A 62 -12.09 31.33 -21.14
CA GLY A 62 -12.01 31.91 -19.79
C GLY A 62 -11.93 30.92 -18.62
N GLY A 63 -11.86 29.62 -18.92
CA GLY A 63 -11.74 28.55 -17.93
C GLY A 63 -10.33 28.30 -17.40
N ARG A 64 -10.22 27.59 -16.27
CA ARG A 64 -8.93 27.21 -15.66
C ARG A 64 -8.34 26.02 -16.41
N THR A 65 -7.12 26.14 -16.94
CA THR A 65 -6.42 25.06 -17.65
C THR A 65 -6.40 23.78 -16.81
N LYS A 66 -6.93 22.69 -17.37
CA LYS A 66 -6.96 21.39 -16.71
C LYS A 66 -5.71 20.59 -17.06
N LYS A 67 -5.04 20.06 -16.03
CA LYS A 67 -3.85 19.20 -16.17
C LYS A 67 -4.29 17.75 -16.25
N ILE A 68 -4.05 17.08 -17.38
CA ILE A 68 -4.24 15.64 -17.58
C ILE A 68 -2.88 14.95 -17.53
N TYR A 69 -2.80 13.89 -16.74
CA TYR A 69 -1.61 13.05 -16.61
C TYR A 69 -1.85 11.71 -17.29
N GLU A 70 -0.84 11.23 -18.00
CA GLU A 70 -0.83 9.95 -18.72
C GLU A 70 0.46 9.20 -18.38
N ILE A 71 0.39 7.87 -18.20
CA ILE A 71 1.60 7.06 -17.99
C ILE A 71 2.37 6.86 -19.29
N THR A 72 3.69 6.99 -19.26
CA THR A 72 4.57 6.70 -20.41
C THR A 72 5.03 5.25 -20.39
N GLU A 73 5.71 4.79 -21.44
CA GLU A 73 6.34 3.46 -21.44
C GLU A 73 7.37 3.30 -20.32
N ALA A 74 8.18 4.34 -20.06
CA ALA A 74 9.10 4.35 -18.94
C ALA A 74 8.37 4.26 -17.59
N GLY A 75 7.20 4.91 -17.47
CA GLY A 75 6.32 4.80 -16.31
C GLY A 75 5.74 3.41 -16.12
N ARG A 76 5.36 2.71 -17.20
CA ARG A 76 4.89 1.31 -17.14
C ARG A 76 5.97 0.38 -16.64
N ILE A 77 7.19 0.50 -17.17
CA ILE A 77 8.36 -0.26 -16.69
C ILE A 77 8.59 0.04 -15.20
N ARG A 78 8.55 1.31 -14.81
CA ARG A 78 8.74 1.72 -13.41
C ARG A 78 7.64 1.15 -12.49
N PHE A 79 6.39 1.12 -12.94
CA PHE A 79 5.29 0.51 -12.21
C PHE A 79 5.55 -0.97 -11.92
N LEU A 80 5.94 -1.73 -12.95
CA LEU A 80 6.26 -3.16 -12.81
C LEU A 80 7.41 -3.38 -11.83
N GLN A 81 8.48 -2.58 -11.92
CA GLN A 81 9.59 -2.62 -10.95
C GLN A 81 9.13 -2.39 -9.51
N LEU A 82 8.22 -1.43 -9.28
CA LEU A 82 7.68 -1.15 -7.95
C LEU A 82 6.78 -2.30 -7.47
N MET A 83 6.03 -2.95 -8.37
CA MET A 83 5.22 -4.12 -8.06
C MET A 83 6.07 -5.35 -7.72
N GLU A 84 7.23 -5.51 -8.35
CA GLU A 84 8.19 -6.59 -8.05
C GLU A 84 9.05 -6.30 -6.83
N LYS A 85 9.26 -5.02 -6.48
CA LYS A 85 10.09 -4.64 -5.32
C LYS A 85 9.59 -5.36 -4.05
N PRO A 86 10.47 -6.05 -3.31
CA PRO A 86 10.07 -6.74 -2.09
C PRO A 86 9.43 -5.81 -1.05
N LEU A 87 8.51 -6.36 -0.28
CA LEU A 87 7.94 -5.67 0.87
C LEU A 87 9.00 -5.56 1.97
N GLU A 88 9.29 -4.33 2.39
CA GLU A 88 10.17 -4.07 3.52
C GLU A 88 9.35 -4.18 4.81
N SER A 89 9.89 -4.84 5.83
CA SER A 89 9.26 -4.97 7.15
C SER A 89 9.49 -3.68 7.94
N SER A 90 8.49 -2.81 8.01
CA SER A 90 8.51 -1.57 8.79
C SER A 90 7.52 -1.62 9.96
N MET A 91 7.80 -0.86 11.03
CA MET A 91 6.97 -0.83 12.24
C MET A 91 5.90 0.29 12.23
N ASP A 92 5.91 1.14 11.22
CA ASP A 92 5.10 2.38 11.08
C ASP A 92 3.86 2.20 10.18
N GLY A 93 3.53 0.96 9.83
CA GLY A 93 2.39 0.63 8.97
C GLY A 93 2.62 1.01 7.50
N GLU A 94 3.83 1.39 7.10
CA GLU A 94 4.15 1.60 5.68
C GLU A 94 4.05 0.31 4.87
N THR A 95 4.48 -0.83 5.43
CA THR A 95 4.36 -2.15 4.78
C THR A 95 2.92 -2.47 4.40
N GLU A 96 1.98 -2.34 5.34
CA GLU A 96 0.55 -2.61 5.12
C GLU A 96 -0.01 -1.70 4.03
N LEU A 97 0.38 -0.43 4.03
CA LEU A 97 -0.09 0.53 3.02
C LEU A 97 0.47 0.22 1.63
N ILE A 98 1.75 -0.12 1.51
CA ILE A 98 2.35 -0.54 0.24
C ILE A 98 1.68 -1.83 -0.25
N PHE A 99 1.47 -2.80 0.64
CA PHE A 99 0.76 -4.03 0.32
C PHE A 99 -0.63 -3.76 -0.24
N ARG A 100 -1.43 -2.91 0.43
CA ARG A 100 -2.76 -2.50 -0.08
C ARG A 100 -2.68 -1.83 -1.44
N PHE A 101 -1.72 -0.94 -1.67
CA PHE A 101 -1.54 -0.33 -2.99
C PHE A 101 -1.21 -1.38 -4.06
N LYS A 102 -0.33 -2.34 -3.78
CA LYS A 102 -0.06 -3.43 -4.71
C LYS A 102 -1.33 -4.24 -5.01
N MET A 103 -2.12 -4.57 -3.99
CA MET A 103 -3.35 -5.34 -4.18
C MET A 103 -4.35 -4.67 -5.12
N VAL A 104 -4.57 -3.35 -4.97
CA VAL A 104 -5.48 -2.58 -5.85
C VAL A 104 -5.11 -2.73 -7.33
N TYR A 105 -3.83 -2.90 -7.64
CA TYR A 105 -3.32 -2.97 -9.00
C TYR A 105 -2.81 -4.36 -9.42
N PHE A 106 -3.20 -5.42 -8.71
CA PHE A 106 -2.83 -6.80 -9.05
C PHE A 106 -3.27 -7.22 -10.45
N LEU A 107 -4.35 -6.64 -10.98
CA LEU A 107 -4.82 -6.92 -12.34
C LEU A 107 -3.86 -6.46 -13.46
N TYR A 108 -2.82 -5.69 -13.12
CA TYR A 108 -1.83 -5.17 -14.07
C TYR A 108 -0.48 -5.90 -13.98
N VAL A 109 -0.39 -7.02 -13.26
CA VAL A 109 0.83 -7.82 -13.12
C VAL A 109 0.52 -9.31 -13.19
N ASP A 110 1.54 -10.09 -13.54
CA ASP A 110 1.42 -11.54 -13.62
C ASP A 110 1.08 -12.17 -12.27
N LYS A 111 0.41 -13.32 -12.33
CA LYS A 111 0.05 -14.15 -11.17
C LYS A 111 1.24 -14.41 -10.23
N THR A 112 2.42 -14.64 -10.78
CA THR A 112 3.65 -14.85 -10.01
C THR A 112 4.00 -13.65 -9.12
N VAL A 113 3.84 -12.42 -9.62
CA VAL A 113 4.10 -11.19 -8.85
C VAL A 113 3.08 -11.05 -7.71
N ARG A 114 1.81 -11.34 -7.98
CA ARG A 114 0.72 -11.32 -6.98
C ARG A 114 1.01 -12.30 -5.85
N LEU A 115 1.29 -13.56 -6.18
CA LEU A 115 1.60 -14.62 -5.21
C LEU A 115 2.85 -14.31 -4.39
N ASN A 116 3.90 -13.78 -5.03
CA ASN A 116 5.11 -13.35 -4.34
C ASN A 116 4.82 -12.23 -3.33
N CYS A 117 4.01 -11.23 -3.71
CA CYS A 117 3.63 -10.14 -2.81
C CYS A 117 2.82 -10.65 -1.61
N LEU A 118 1.81 -11.50 -1.84
CA LEU A 118 0.99 -12.09 -0.78
C LEU A 118 1.81 -12.94 0.18
N THR A 119 2.70 -13.78 -0.36
CA THR A 119 3.59 -14.64 0.44
C THR A 119 4.56 -13.83 1.29
N GLN A 120 5.15 -12.76 0.73
CA GLN A 120 6.00 -11.85 1.49
C GLN A 120 5.24 -11.15 2.61
N TYR A 121 4.03 -10.66 2.32
CA TYR A 121 3.20 -10.02 3.33
C TYR A 121 2.83 -10.99 4.45
N LEU A 122 2.42 -12.22 4.10
CA LEU A 122 2.16 -13.30 5.05
C LEU A 122 3.36 -13.55 5.98
N HIS A 123 4.56 -13.67 5.40
CA HIS A 123 5.78 -13.87 6.19
C HIS A 123 6.02 -12.73 7.19
N ILE A 124 5.79 -11.48 6.78
CA ILE A 124 5.97 -10.30 7.62
C ILE A 124 4.98 -10.32 8.79
N ILE A 125 3.69 -10.55 8.53
CA ILE A 125 2.67 -10.57 9.59
C ILE A 125 2.83 -11.78 10.54
N GLU A 126 3.23 -12.94 10.03
CA GLU A 126 3.56 -14.11 10.87
C GLU A 126 4.81 -13.87 11.74
N LYS A 127 5.81 -13.17 11.22
CA LYS A 127 6.97 -12.73 12.00
C LYS A 127 6.54 -11.77 13.10
N ASN A 128 5.72 -10.77 12.78
CA ASN A 128 5.21 -9.80 13.75
C ASN A 128 4.37 -10.47 14.83
N TYR A 129 3.52 -11.44 14.48
CA TYR A 129 2.76 -12.23 15.43
C TYR A 129 3.67 -12.98 16.41
N ARG A 130 4.72 -13.64 15.91
CA ARG A 130 5.70 -14.33 16.76
C ARG A 130 6.42 -13.40 17.72
N LEU A 131 6.78 -12.19 17.28
CA LEU A 131 7.38 -11.17 18.14
C LEU A 131 6.42 -10.73 19.25
N LEU A 132 5.13 -10.54 18.93
CA LEU A 132 4.11 -10.20 19.93
C LEU A 132 3.91 -11.31 20.96
N ALA A 133 3.88 -12.56 20.51
CA ALA A 133 3.76 -13.72 21.40
C ALA A 133 4.98 -13.86 22.34
N GLY A 134 6.19 -13.60 21.83
CA GLY A 134 7.40 -13.57 22.66
C GLY A 134 7.32 -12.48 23.73
N PHE A 135 6.96 -11.27 23.34
CA PHE A 135 6.82 -10.14 24.27
C PHE A 135 5.74 -10.37 25.34
N GLU A 136 4.62 -11.03 24.99
CA GLU A 136 3.61 -11.44 25.97
C GLU A 136 4.16 -12.44 26.99
N SER A 137 4.92 -13.45 26.54
CA SER A 137 5.59 -14.42 27.41
C SER A 137 6.61 -13.75 28.35
N ASP A 138 7.36 -12.78 27.84
CA ASP A 138 8.33 -12.01 28.63
C ASP A 138 7.63 -11.20 29.73
N LEU A 139 6.53 -10.51 29.43
CA LEU A 139 5.75 -9.76 30.42
C LEU A 139 5.09 -10.64 31.49
N GLN A 140 4.80 -11.90 31.16
CA GLN A 140 4.24 -12.85 32.12
C GLN A 140 5.31 -13.39 33.08
N SER A 141 6.53 -13.59 32.59
CA SER A 141 7.65 -14.16 33.34
C SER A 141 8.44 -13.11 34.14
N TYR A 142 8.73 -11.96 33.55
CA TYR A 142 9.39 -10.82 34.17
C TYR A 142 8.40 -9.65 34.26
N LYS A 143 8.20 -9.12 35.47
CA LYS A 143 7.11 -8.19 35.80
C LYS A 143 7.65 -6.81 36.25
N PRO A 144 8.35 -6.06 35.40
CA PRO A 144 8.96 -4.79 35.79
C PRO A 144 7.92 -3.69 36.02
N GLU A 145 6.74 -3.77 35.39
CA GLU A 145 5.68 -2.77 35.53
C GLU A 145 4.74 -3.05 36.71
N PRO A 146 4.07 -2.01 37.25
CA PRO A 146 2.97 -2.17 38.18
C PRO A 146 1.85 -3.07 37.61
N GLU A 147 1.20 -3.86 38.47
CA GLU A 147 0.19 -4.85 38.05
C GLU A 147 -0.94 -4.26 37.21
N ARG A 148 -1.47 -3.10 37.61
CA ARG A 148 -2.55 -2.42 36.87
C ARG A 148 -2.14 -2.05 35.44
N GLN A 149 -0.89 -1.64 35.23
CA GLN A 149 -0.36 -1.31 33.92
C GLN A 149 -0.15 -2.58 33.09
N ARG A 150 0.40 -3.64 33.70
CA ARG A 150 0.63 -4.94 33.05
C ARG A 150 -0.65 -5.54 32.47
N VAL A 151 -1.76 -5.48 33.21
CA VAL A 151 -3.07 -5.96 32.72
C VAL A 151 -3.51 -5.22 31.46
N GLN A 152 -3.30 -3.90 31.38
CA GLN A 152 -3.66 -3.13 30.19
C GLN A 152 -2.69 -3.40 29.03
N LEU A 153 -1.40 -3.60 29.31
CA LEU A 153 -0.42 -4.00 28.29
C LEU A 153 -0.79 -5.35 27.66
N LEU A 154 -1.13 -6.35 28.48
CA LEU A 154 -1.57 -7.66 28.00
C LEU A 154 -2.83 -7.56 27.13
N ARG A 155 -3.80 -6.70 27.50
CA ARG A 155 -4.99 -6.45 26.67
C ARG A 155 -4.64 -5.81 25.32
N ALA A 156 -3.69 -4.87 25.29
CA ALA A 156 -3.23 -4.26 24.05
C ALA A 156 -2.53 -5.27 23.15
N LEU A 157 -1.77 -6.22 23.72
CA LEU A 157 -1.14 -7.31 22.99
C LEU A 157 -2.16 -8.32 22.45
N ASP A 158 -3.13 -8.74 23.26
CA ASP A 158 -4.24 -9.60 22.81
C ASP A 158 -4.97 -9.00 21.61
N HIS A 159 -5.34 -7.71 21.68
CA HIS A 159 -5.97 -7.01 20.56
C HIS A 159 -5.11 -7.05 19.28
N ARG A 160 -3.79 -6.77 19.39
CA ARG A 160 -2.89 -6.79 18.23
C ARG A 160 -2.71 -8.21 17.66
N LYS A 161 -2.64 -9.22 18.51
CA LYS A 161 -2.55 -10.63 18.10
C LYS A 161 -3.80 -11.06 17.34
N ARG A 162 -4.99 -10.73 17.86
CA ARG A 162 -6.27 -11.03 17.18
C ARG A 162 -6.36 -10.39 15.80
N LEU A 163 -5.93 -9.14 15.65
CA LEU A 163 -5.86 -8.50 14.33
C LEU A 163 -4.91 -9.24 13.39
N ALA A 164 -3.72 -9.63 13.87
CA ALA A 164 -2.77 -10.37 13.07
C ALA A 164 -3.26 -11.78 12.69
N GLU A 165 -3.97 -12.47 13.58
CA GLU A 165 -4.57 -13.79 13.29
C GLU A 165 -5.59 -13.70 12.16
N VAL A 166 -6.47 -12.70 12.20
CA VAL A 166 -7.46 -12.46 11.14
C VAL A 166 -6.76 -12.14 9.82
N ASP A 167 -5.74 -11.28 9.84
CA ASP A 167 -4.99 -10.91 8.63
C ASP A 167 -4.24 -12.13 8.05
N ILE A 168 -3.57 -12.93 8.90
CA ILE A 168 -2.89 -14.18 8.50
C ILE A 168 -3.87 -15.14 7.83
N ALA A 169 -5.04 -15.35 8.42
CA ALA A 169 -6.06 -16.23 7.86
C ALA A 169 -6.54 -15.72 6.49
N TRP A 170 -6.86 -14.42 6.40
CA TRP A 170 -7.33 -13.81 5.16
C TRP A 170 -6.29 -13.89 4.04
N VAL A 171 -5.01 -13.59 4.32
CA VAL A 171 -3.93 -13.64 3.32
C VAL A 171 -3.71 -15.08 2.84
N LYS A 172 -3.82 -16.08 3.71
CA LYS A 172 -3.74 -17.49 3.31
C LYS A 172 -4.86 -17.88 2.35
N GLU A 173 -6.09 -17.49 2.64
CA GLU A 173 -7.22 -17.72 1.74
C GLU A 173 -7.04 -16.99 0.40
N GLU A 174 -6.55 -15.75 0.42
CA GLU A 174 -6.29 -14.98 -0.79
C GLU A 174 -5.21 -15.62 -1.66
N ILE A 175 -4.15 -16.18 -1.07
CA ILE A 175 -3.13 -16.94 -1.80
C ILE A 175 -3.76 -18.12 -2.53
N GLU A 176 -4.64 -18.89 -1.89
CA GLU A 176 -5.33 -20.01 -2.53
C GLU A 176 -6.28 -19.52 -3.64
N ARG A 177 -7.04 -18.44 -3.42
CA ARG A 177 -7.87 -17.82 -4.48
C ARG A 177 -7.05 -17.48 -5.71
N VAL A 178 -5.91 -16.81 -5.53
CA VAL A 178 -5.03 -16.44 -6.66
C VAL A 178 -4.42 -17.67 -7.32
N ARG A 179 -4.11 -18.75 -6.58
CA ARG A 179 -3.58 -20.00 -7.15
C ARG A 179 -4.59 -20.68 -8.08
N GLU A 180 -5.86 -20.67 -7.71
CA GLU A 180 -6.96 -21.28 -8.46
C GLU A 180 -7.40 -20.47 -9.70
N GLU A 181 -7.10 -19.17 -9.73
CA GLU A 181 -7.33 -18.33 -10.92
C GLU A 181 -6.54 -18.88 -12.13
N ALA A 182 -7.16 -18.89 -13.31
CA ALA A 182 -6.46 -19.23 -14.54
C ALA A 182 -5.35 -18.21 -14.83
N ASP A 183 -4.27 -18.66 -15.46
CA ASP A 183 -3.24 -17.76 -15.97
C ASP A 183 -3.87 -16.93 -17.11
N PHE A 184 -3.84 -15.60 -16.98
CA PHE A 184 -4.33 -14.65 -18.00
C PHE A 184 -3.30 -14.44 -19.11
#